data_AF-A0A7C8IBG1-F1
#
_entry.id   AF-A0A7C8IBG1-F1
#
_cell.length_a   1.000
_cell.length_b   1.000
_cell.length_c   1.000
_cell.angle_alpha   90.00
_cell.angle_beta   90.00
_cell.angle_gamma   90.00
#
_symmetry.space_group_name_H-M   'P 1'
#
loop_
_entity.id
_entity.type
_entity.pdbx_description
1 polymer ?
#
loop_
_entity_poly.entity_id
_entity_poly.type
_entity_poly.pdbx_seq_one_letter_code
_entity_poly.pdbx_strand_id
1 'polypeptide(L)'
;MPSPGPTASTLSVGHVAAMSDAALGEFMQQHRGPDGDVVLPVDGWDALSKDECARLAERLKAQQRALAQSPTAHSRPLDLGQLEARLQDVSKSSPSSPTPFFDREAVAREHETEAYNNLVKNSSRPLYPIALLDDISRKPDQYSDLLQPWMEQFGSRWEVFQRQWARWQNFRIWQRDNRWIEDEEDGFPSYVEGRKNFVKRYPYLESAKSLPDIEANPSILKDDHWNRALWDRREQQRFCREQHGGVEFADYVNAVKRRLARHGFTRPFELKEDPKQQDDLSTWIEYLGFEYWWLDRYMDTIDRLKSSYDKAWQTLVDSKVLRPHETQEYVPTDECGMRRDAEYHQAWDACKRAQKHAEQVYKSTQLDSNRLSIPKAERCRRLQAASQKLRMTDAWVSSTEKRDKLIHEY
;
A
#
# COMPACT_ATOMS: atom_id res chain seq x y z
N MET A 1 14.77 13.74 -51.45
CA MET A 1 13.33 13.97 -51.46
C MET A 1 12.63 12.67 -51.06
N PRO A 2 12.31 12.48 -49.77
CA PRO A 2 11.46 11.37 -49.34
C PRO A 2 9.99 11.80 -49.43
N SER A 3 9.16 10.92 -49.99
CA SER A 3 7.71 11.07 -50.12
C SER A 3 7.00 11.19 -48.76
N PRO A 4 5.95 12.01 -48.62
CA PRO A 4 5.13 12.03 -47.43
C PRO A 4 4.20 10.80 -47.43
N GLY A 5 4.21 10.03 -46.34
CA GLY A 5 3.20 9.01 -46.06
C GLY A 5 1.82 9.63 -45.82
N PRO A 6 0.73 8.84 -45.91
CA PRO A 6 -0.62 9.38 -45.88
C PRO A 6 -0.93 9.94 -44.48
N THR A 7 -1.10 11.26 -44.39
CA THR A 7 -1.74 11.91 -43.26
C THR A 7 -3.15 11.33 -43.09
N ALA A 8 -3.37 10.55 -42.05
CA ALA A 8 -4.71 10.17 -41.63
C ALA A 8 -5.46 11.45 -41.26
N SER A 9 -6.45 11.83 -42.05
CA SER A 9 -7.24 13.04 -41.83
C SER A 9 -7.98 12.94 -40.49
N THR A 10 -7.53 13.68 -39.48
CA THR A 10 -8.19 13.72 -38.17
C THR A 10 -9.56 14.38 -38.29
N LEU A 11 -10.60 13.72 -37.77
CA LEU A 11 -11.97 14.24 -37.78
C LEU A 11 -12.19 15.13 -36.55
N SER A 12 -12.97 16.21 -36.70
CA SER A 12 -13.36 17.04 -35.56
C SER A 12 -14.39 16.32 -34.69
N VAL A 13 -14.29 16.46 -33.36
CA VAL A 13 -15.27 15.88 -32.42
C VAL A 13 -16.71 16.33 -32.69
N GLY A 14 -16.91 17.54 -33.22
CA GLY A 14 -18.24 18.04 -33.61
C GLY A 14 -18.85 17.25 -34.77
N HIS A 15 -18.01 16.75 -35.69
CA HIS A 15 -18.44 15.89 -36.79
C HIS A 15 -18.84 14.49 -36.29
N VAL A 16 -18.07 13.94 -35.34
CA VAL A 16 -18.38 12.64 -34.70
C VAL A 16 -19.65 12.73 -33.85
N ALA A 17 -19.86 13.84 -33.14
CA ALA A 17 -21.09 14.07 -32.37
C ALA A 17 -22.34 14.16 -33.28
N ALA A 18 -22.20 14.70 -34.49
CA ALA A 18 -23.28 14.86 -35.46
C ALA A 18 -23.57 13.60 -36.29
N MET A 19 -22.72 12.56 -36.24
CA MET A 19 -22.98 11.29 -36.92
C MET A 19 -24.26 10.64 -36.42
N SER A 20 -24.97 9.92 -37.28
CA SER A 20 -26.03 9.00 -36.84
C SER A 20 -25.42 7.80 -36.11
N ASP A 21 -26.20 7.10 -35.30
CA ASP A 21 -25.71 5.92 -34.57
C ASP A 21 -25.21 4.80 -35.49
N ALA A 22 -25.81 4.67 -36.69
CA ALA A 22 -25.35 3.73 -37.72
C ALA A 22 -23.99 4.15 -38.31
N ALA A 23 -23.83 5.44 -38.64
CA ALA A 23 -22.56 5.97 -39.16
C ALA A 23 -21.44 5.91 -38.10
N LEU A 24 -21.80 6.12 -36.83
CA LEU A 24 -20.88 6.01 -35.69
C LEU A 24 -20.41 4.56 -35.48
N GLY A 25 -21.31 3.59 -35.64
CA GLY A 25 -20.96 2.16 -35.59
C GLY A 25 -20.00 1.73 -36.69
N GLU A 26 -20.24 2.17 -37.93
CA GLU A 26 -19.33 1.92 -39.06
C GLU A 26 -17.96 2.57 -38.86
N PHE A 27 -17.94 3.80 -38.35
CA PHE A 27 -16.71 4.52 -38.04
C PHE A 27 -15.89 3.79 -36.96
N MET A 28 -16.53 3.33 -35.88
CA MET A 28 -15.86 2.53 -34.85
C MET A 28 -15.35 1.18 -35.37
N GLN A 29 -16.06 0.56 -36.32
CA GLN A 29 -15.64 -0.71 -36.91
C GLN A 29 -14.43 -0.55 -37.84
N GLN A 30 -14.32 0.56 -38.56
CA GLN A 30 -13.16 0.86 -39.43
C GLN A 30 -11.88 1.15 -38.64
N HIS A 31 -12.03 1.65 -37.41
CA HIS A 31 -10.92 1.99 -36.51
C HIS A 31 -10.68 0.94 -35.40
N ARG A 32 -11.21 -0.27 -35.60
CA ARG A 32 -11.01 -1.39 -34.69
C ARG A 32 -9.69 -2.10 -35.00
N GLY A 33 -8.82 -2.15 -34.01
CA GLY A 33 -7.53 -2.84 -34.06
C GLY A 33 -7.66 -4.37 -33.98
N PRO A 34 -6.57 -5.10 -34.28
CA PRO A 34 -6.54 -6.57 -34.27
C PRO A 34 -6.93 -7.19 -32.92
N ASP A 35 -6.67 -6.48 -31.82
CA ASP A 35 -6.94 -6.91 -30.45
C ASP A 35 -8.37 -6.56 -29.98
N GLY A 36 -9.16 -5.92 -30.84
CA GLY A 36 -10.54 -5.54 -30.57
C GLY A 36 -10.75 -4.13 -30.02
N ASP A 37 -9.67 -3.43 -29.68
CA ASP A 37 -9.67 -2.02 -29.23
C ASP A 37 -9.98 -1.05 -30.38
N VAL A 38 -10.73 0.02 -30.09
CA VAL A 38 -11.12 1.03 -31.09
C VAL A 38 -10.39 2.34 -30.79
N VAL A 39 -9.52 2.79 -31.69
CA VAL A 39 -8.78 4.05 -31.57
C VAL A 39 -9.28 5.03 -32.61
N LEU A 40 -10.07 6.01 -32.18
CA LEU A 40 -10.68 7.00 -33.07
C LEU A 40 -9.74 8.21 -33.28
N PRO A 41 -9.34 8.54 -34.52
CA PRO A 41 -8.51 9.71 -34.81
C PRO A 41 -9.38 10.98 -34.80
N VAL A 42 -9.62 11.53 -33.60
CA VAL A 42 -10.53 12.66 -33.37
C VAL A 42 -9.84 13.76 -32.56
N ASP A 43 -9.94 15.00 -33.04
CA ASP A 43 -9.40 16.22 -32.40
C ASP A 43 -10.51 17.14 -31.88
N GLY A 44 -10.16 17.98 -30.89
CA GLY A 44 -11.04 19.03 -30.36
C GLY A 44 -11.98 18.61 -29.24
N TRP A 45 -11.63 17.56 -28.47
CA TRP A 45 -12.43 17.07 -27.33
C TRP A 45 -12.73 18.13 -26.27
N ASP A 46 -11.88 19.15 -26.18
CA ASP A 46 -11.98 20.33 -25.31
C ASP A 46 -13.08 21.33 -25.74
N ALA A 47 -13.59 21.23 -26.97
CA ALA A 47 -14.64 22.09 -27.49
C ALA A 47 -16.08 21.64 -27.11
N LEU A 48 -16.24 20.47 -26.47
CA LEU A 48 -17.54 19.97 -26.03
C LEU A 48 -17.90 20.45 -24.63
N SER A 49 -19.17 20.86 -24.44
CA SER A 49 -19.70 21.04 -23.08
C SER A 49 -19.79 19.70 -22.34
N LYS A 50 -19.83 19.75 -21.01
CA LYS A 50 -19.90 18.56 -20.15
C LYS A 50 -21.09 17.64 -20.49
N ASP A 51 -22.23 18.22 -20.87
CA ASP A 51 -23.44 17.49 -21.23
C ASP A 51 -23.37 16.87 -22.64
N GLU A 52 -22.62 17.46 -23.56
CA GLU A 52 -22.37 16.91 -24.90
C GLU A 52 -21.37 15.75 -24.84
N CYS A 53 -20.33 15.88 -24.01
CA CYS A 53 -19.35 14.83 -23.77
C CYS A 53 -20.01 13.58 -23.15
N ALA A 54 -20.87 13.77 -22.14
CA ALA A 54 -21.61 12.67 -21.52
C ALA A 54 -22.54 11.95 -22.51
N ARG A 55 -23.23 12.69 -23.38
CA ARG A 55 -24.10 12.12 -24.41
C ARG A 55 -23.32 11.33 -25.46
N LEU A 56 -22.18 11.85 -25.91
CA LEU A 56 -21.34 11.15 -26.88
C LEU A 56 -20.71 9.87 -26.29
N ALA A 57 -20.28 9.92 -25.03
CA ALA A 57 -19.72 8.75 -24.33
C ALA A 57 -20.73 7.59 -24.23
N GLU A 58 -22.00 7.88 -23.91
CA GLU A 58 -23.04 6.84 -23.85
C GLU A 58 -23.34 6.24 -25.24
N ARG A 59 -23.32 7.04 -26.30
CA ARG A 59 -23.50 6.56 -27.68
C ARG A 59 -22.36 5.65 -28.12
N LEU A 60 -21.11 6.01 -27.82
CA LEU A 60 -19.93 5.19 -28.12
C LEU A 60 -19.96 3.85 -27.35
N LYS A 61 -20.33 3.86 -26.06
CA LYS A 61 -20.50 2.63 -25.26
C LYS A 61 -21.60 1.73 -25.81
N ALA A 62 -22.72 2.31 -26.27
CA ALA A 62 -23.82 1.55 -26.86
C ALA A 62 -23.38 0.85 -28.15
N GLN A 63 -22.64 1.53 -29.02
CA GLN A 63 -22.09 0.93 -30.24
C GLN A 63 -21.03 -0.14 -29.94
N GLN A 64 -20.15 0.08 -28.96
CA GLN A 64 -19.17 -0.92 -28.55
C GLN A 64 -19.85 -2.22 -28.07
N ARG A 65 -20.95 -2.11 -27.32
CA ARG A 65 -21.74 -3.28 -26.89
C ARG A 65 -22.39 -4.00 -28.07
N ALA A 66 -22.91 -3.26 -29.05
CA ALA A 66 -23.48 -3.84 -30.28
C ALA A 66 -22.41 -4.56 -31.13
N LEU A 67 -21.21 -3.99 -31.25
CA LEU A 67 -20.08 -4.60 -31.96
C LEU A 67 -19.50 -5.84 -31.25
N ALA A 68 -19.61 -5.92 -29.92
CA ALA A 68 -19.23 -7.09 -29.14
C ALA A 68 -20.25 -8.24 -29.24
N GLN A 69 -21.50 -7.95 -29.62
CA GLN A 69 -22.59 -8.92 -29.72
C GLN A 69 -22.85 -9.40 -31.15
N SER A 70 -22.10 -8.91 -32.15
CA SER A 70 -22.28 -9.30 -33.55
C SER A 70 -21.71 -10.72 -33.82
N PRO A 71 -22.50 -11.68 -34.34
CA PRO A 71 -22.10 -13.09 -34.47
C PRO A 71 -21.00 -13.38 -35.51
N THR A 72 -20.60 -12.41 -36.32
CA THR A 72 -19.72 -12.62 -37.49
C THR A 72 -18.22 -12.65 -37.16
N ALA A 73 -17.81 -12.48 -35.90
CA ALA A 73 -16.39 -12.38 -35.52
C ALA A 73 -15.74 -13.71 -35.06
N HIS A 74 -16.45 -14.84 -35.11
CA HIS A 74 -15.95 -16.12 -34.61
C HIS A 74 -16.01 -17.21 -35.66
N SER A 75 -15.23 -17.07 -36.74
CA SER A 75 -14.86 -18.20 -37.61
C SER A 75 -13.70 -17.83 -38.53
N ARG A 76 -12.47 -17.84 -38.01
CA ARG A 76 -11.34 -18.30 -38.82
C ARG A 76 -10.78 -19.56 -38.16
N PRO A 77 -10.69 -20.69 -38.87
CA PRO A 77 -10.05 -21.89 -38.34
C PRO A 77 -8.62 -21.53 -37.94
N LEU A 78 -8.22 -21.92 -36.73
CA LEU A 78 -6.87 -21.72 -36.24
C LEU A 78 -5.92 -22.54 -37.13
N ASP A 79 -5.15 -21.87 -37.98
CA ASP A 79 -4.12 -22.52 -38.81
C ASP A 79 -2.93 -22.84 -37.92
N LEU A 80 -2.89 -24.09 -37.46
CA LEU A 80 -1.85 -24.61 -36.58
C LEU A 80 -0.45 -24.53 -37.22
N GLY A 81 -0.35 -24.58 -38.56
CA GLY A 81 0.92 -24.42 -39.27
C GLY A 81 1.44 -22.99 -39.20
N GLN A 82 0.55 -21.99 -39.22
CA GLN A 82 0.91 -20.58 -39.08
C GLN A 82 1.27 -20.22 -37.63
N LEU A 83 0.64 -20.88 -36.65
CA LEU A 83 0.99 -20.76 -35.23
C LEU A 83 2.37 -21.34 -34.93
N GLU A 84 2.69 -22.51 -35.50
CA GLU A 84 3.99 -23.17 -35.31
C GLU A 84 5.13 -22.42 -36.01
N ALA A 85 4.88 -21.86 -37.20
CA ALA A 85 5.82 -20.97 -37.86
C ALA A 85 6.09 -19.69 -37.05
N ARG A 86 5.06 -19.07 -36.46
CA ARG A 86 5.22 -17.90 -35.59
C ARG A 86 5.93 -18.21 -34.28
N LEU A 87 5.70 -19.38 -33.68
CA LEU A 87 6.42 -19.82 -32.48
C LEU A 87 7.92 -20.04 -32.76
N GLN A 88 8.26 -20.61 -33.93
CA GLN A 88 9.66 -20.74 -34.33
C GLN A 88 10.32 -19.40 -34.68
N ASP A 89 9.57 -18.45 -35.21
CA ASP A 89 10.06 -17.11 -35.53
C ASP A 89 10.30 -16.28 -34.25
N VAL A 90 9.39 -16.36 -33.26
CA VAL A 90 9.56 -15.74 -31.93
C VAL A 90 10.75 -16.34 -31.16
N SER A 91 11.02 -17.64 -31.35
CA SER A 91 12.18 -18.33 -30.77
C SER A 91 13.51 -17.89 -31.40
N LYS A 92 13.51 -17.37 -32.64
CA LYS A 92 14.72 -16.94 -33.36
C LYS A 92 14.91 -15.42 -33.46
N SER A 93 13.88 -14.63 -33.14
CA SER A 93 13.87 -13.17 -33.36
C SER A 93 13.49 -12.32 -32.15
N SER A 94 13.71 -12.81 -30.92
CA SER A 94 13.69 -11.95 -29.73
C SER A 94 15.13 -11.65 -29.27
N PRO A 95 15.74 -10.51 -29.68
CA PRO A 95 16.53 -9.78 -28.70
C PRO A 95 15.53 -9.39 -27.62
N SER A 96 15.68 -10.00 -26.45
CA SER A 96 14.95 -9.62 -25.26
C SER A 96 15.32 -8.17 -24.94
N SER A 97 14.55 -7.21 -25.45
CA SER A 97 14.52 -5.87 -24.87
C SER A 97 14.00 -6.05 -23.45
N PRO A 98 14.81 -5.82 -22.42
CA PRO A 98 14.41 -6.08 -21.06
C PRO A 98 13.34 -5.05 -20.71
N THR A 99 12.12 -5.50 -20.42
CA THR A 99 11.32 -4.81 -19.41
C THR A 99 12.23 -4.67 -18.20
N PRO A 100 12.55 -3.47 -17.69
CA PRO A 100 13.54 -3.34 -16.64
C PRO A 100 13.02 -4.14 -15.44
N PHE A 101 13.70 -5.24 -15.13
CA PHE A 101 13.47 -5.97 -13.91
C PHE A 101 13.70 -4.97 -12.79
N PHE A 102 12.64 -4.60 -12.07
CA PHE A 102 12.74 -3.70 -10.94
C PHE A 102 13.54 -4.42 -9.86
N ASP A 103 14.84 -4.16 -9.80
CA ASP A 103 15.72 -4.67 -8.75
C ASP A 103 15.43 -3.87 -7.47
N ARG A 104 14.39 -4.32 -6.75
CA ARG A 104 13.98 -3.77 -5.46
C ARG A 104 15.16 -3.72 -4.48
N GLU A 105 16.05 -4.71 -4.55
CA GLU A 105 17.19 -4.82 -3.63
C GLU A 105 18.30 -3.81 -3.97
N ALA A 106 18.55 -3.54 -5.27
CA ALA A 106 19.41 -2.44 -5.68
C ALA A 106 18.86 -1.08 -5.24
N VAL A 107 17.55 -0.85 -5.39
CA VAL A 107 16.90 0.40 -4.96
C VAL A 107 16.98 0.56 -3.43
N ALA A 108 16.71 -0.51 -2.66
CA ALA A 108 16.86 -0.48 -1.22
C ALA A 108 18.31 -0.16 -0.79
N ARG A 109 19.32 -0.71 -1.49
CA ARG A 109 20.74 -0.42 -1.19
C ARG A 109 21.11 1.04 -1.49
N GLU A 110 20.57 1.61 -2.55
CA GLU A 110 20.74 3.03 -2.87
C GLU A 110 20.16 3.91 -1.76
N HIS A 111 18.96 3.57 -1.25
CA HIS A 111 18.33 4.32 -0.17
C HIS A 111 19.11 4.23 1.13
N GLU A 112 19.60 3.04 1.47
CA GLU A 112 20.47 2.82 2.62
C GLU A 112 21.78 3.62 2.52
N THR A 113 22.38 3.67 1.33
CA THR A 113 23.59 4.46 1.07
C THR A 113 23.33 5.95 1.25
N GLU A 114 22.21 6.47 0.74
CA GLU A 114 21.83 7.86 0.94
C GLU A 114 21.56 8.16 2.42
N ALA A 115 20.82 7.30 3.11
CA ALA A 115 20.53 7.46 4.52
C ALA A 115 21.82 7.47 5.36
N TYR A 116 22.78 6.59 5.06
CA TYR A 116 24.12 6.62 5.66
C TYR A 116 24.82 7.98 5.43
N ASN A 117 24.84 8.46 4.19
CA ASN A 117 25.46 9.73 3.86
C ASN A 117 24.80 10.90 4.58
N ASN A 118 23.47 10.89 4.70
CA ASN A 118 22.70 11.88 5.43
C ASN A 118 22.99 11.82 6.94
N LEU A 119 23.10 10.64 7.53
CA LEU A 119 23.49 10.47 8.93
C LEU A 119 24.87 11.09 9.18
N VAL A 120 25.87 10.71 8.38
CA VAL A 120 27.24 11.24 8.52
C VAL A 120 27.29 12.75 8.32
N LYS A 121 26.58 13.27 7.30
CA LYS A 121 26.50 14.70 7.00
C LYS A 121 25.90 15.51 8.15
N ASN A 122 24.97 14.93 8.91
CA ASN A 122 24.26 15.59 10.01
C ASN A 122 24.82 15.22 11.39
N SER A 123 26.12 14.89 11.48
CA SER A 123 26.82 14.51 12.71
C SER A 123 26.20 13.33 13.47
N SER A 124 25.39 12.51 12.79
CA SER A 124 24.90 11.26 13.31
C SER A 124 25.92 10.14 13.06
N ARG A 125 25.80 9.04 13.82
CA ARG A 125 26.73 7.92 13.87
C ARG A 125 25.96 6.70 13.40
N PRO A 126 26.19 6.28 12.13
CA PRO A 126 25.61 5.05 11.62
C PRO A 126 26.00 3.86 12.50
N LEU A 127 25.09 2.88 12.62
CA LEU A 127 25.28 1.69 13.44
C LEU A 127 26.56 0.91 13.08
N TYR A 128 26.88 0.87 11.78
CA TYR A 128 28.05 0.20 11.25
C TYR A 128 28.64 0.96 10.05
N PRO A 129 29.92 0.74 9.70
CA PRO A 129 30.53 1.36 8.52
C PRO A 129 29.85 0.92 7.22
N ILE A 130 29.71 1.83 6.25
CA ILE A 130 29.03 1.55 4.98
C ILE A 130 29.64 0.36 4.20
N ALA A 131 30.93 0.06 4.41
CA ALA A 131 31.61 -1.08 3.80
C ALA A 131 30.97 -2.44 4.14
N LEU A 132 30.20 -2.54 5.24
CA LEU A 132 29.50 -3.77 5.63
C LEU A 132 28.11 -3.90 5.00
N LEU A 133 27.59 -2.86 4.33
CA LEU A 133 26.22 -2.84 3.81
C LEU A 133 25.94 -4.01 2.86
N ASP A 134 26.86 -4.32 1.95
CA ASP A 134 26.70 -5.40 0.97
C ASP A 134 26.78 -6.82 1.58
N ASP A 135 27.46 -6.98 2.72
CA ASP A 135 27.54 -8.28 3.38
C ASP A 135 26.33 -8.48 4.31
N ILE A 136 25.96 -7.43 5.04
CA ILE A 136 24.77 -7.41 5.91
C ILE A 136 23.48 -7.57 5.09
N SER A 137 23.38 -6.96 3.90
CA SER A 137 22.20 -7.12 3.04
C SER A 137 21.99 -8.55 2.57
N ARG A 138 23.09 -9.26 2.25
CA ARG A 138 23.07 -10.66 1.81
C ARG A 138 22.89 -11.65 2.95
N LYS A 139 23.36 -11.33 4.16
CA LYS A 139 23.41 -12.24 5.31
C LYS A 139 22.96 -11.57 6.61
N PRO A 140 21.75 -10.98 6.68
CA PRO A 140 21.32 -10.22 7.86
C PRO A 140 21.31 -11.07 9.14
N ASP A 141 21.02 -12.36 9.03
CA ASP A 141 20.92 -13.27 10.18
C ASP A 141 22.26 -13.45 10.92
N GLN A 142 23.39 -13.35 10.21
CA GLN A 142 24.73 -13.42 10.82
C GLN A 142 25.06 -12.17 11.66
N TYR A 143 24.32 -11.09 11.44
CA TYR A 143 24.45 -9.82 12.14
C TYR A 143 23.24 -9.53 13.03
N SER A 144 22.43 -10.55 13.35
CA SER A 144 21.21 -10.40 14.14
C SER A 144 21.45 -9.62 15.44
N ASP A 145 22.47 -9.95 16.22
CA ASP A 145 22.80 -9.23 17.46
C ASP A 145 23.10 -7.74 17.24
N LEU A 146 23.78 -7.40 16.12
CA LEU A 146 24.08 -6.02 15.75
C LEU A 146 22.81 -5.26 15.33
N LEU A 147 21.96 -5.90 14.53
CA LEU A 147 20.76 -5.30 13.95
C LEU A 147 19.59 -5.24 14.93
N GLN A 148 19.63 -6.03 16.01
CA GLN A 148 18.52 -6.24 16.95
C GLN A 148 17.86 -4.95 17.46
N PRO A 149 18.61 -3.87 17.81
CA PRO A 149 17.98 -2.64 18.29
C PRO A 149 17.12 -1.93 17.23
N TRP A 150 17.31 -2.25 15.96
CA TRP A 150 16.62 -1.66 14.80
C TRP A 150 15.78 -2.68 14.02
N MET A 151 15.63 -3.90 14.56
CA MET A 151 14.76 -4.91 13.97
C MET A 151 13.31 -4.58 14.28
N GLU A 152 12.53 -4.35 13.23
CA GLU A 152 11.08 -4.28 13.29
C GLU A 152 10.48 -5.66 13.05
N GLN A 153 9.27 -5.88 13.59
CA GLN A 153 8.50 -7.11 13.35
C GLN A 153 8.18 -7.30 11.86
N PHE A 154 8.18 -6.22 11.07
CA PHE A 154 7.96 -6.20 9.63
C PHE A 154 9.04 -5.44 8.88
N GLY A 155 9.23 -5.77 7.59
CA GLY A 155 10.13 -5.07 6.69
C GLY A 155 11.50 -5.75 6.54
N SER A 156 12.40 -5.09 5.82
CA SER A 156 13.75 -5.61 5.61
C SER A 156 14.55 -5.60 6.92
N ARG A 157 15.26 -6.70 7.19
CA ARG A 157 16.09 -6.84 8.40
C ARG A 157 17.35 -5.97 8.35
N TRP A 158 17.81 -5.59 7.16
CA TRP A 158 19.08 -4.90 6.96
C TRP A 158 18.96 -3.43 6.58
N GLU A 159 17.76 -2.93 6.27
CA GLU A 159 17.51 -1.50 5.95
C GLU A 159 17.52 -0.63 7.21
N VAL A 160 18.66 -0.60 7.90
CA VAL A 160 18.80 0.03 9.22
C VAL A 160 19.10 1.53 9.11
N PHE A 161 19.91 1.97 8.14
CA PHE A 161 20.27 3.39 8.03
C PHE A 161 19.07 4.27 7.70
N GLN A 162 18.12 3.81 6.89
CA GLN A 162 16.88 4.53 6.63
C GLN A 162 16.09 4.74 7.93
N ARG A 163 15.98 3.71 8.78
CA ARG A 163 15.33 3.81 10.10
C ARG A 163 16.08 4.76 11.03
N GLN A 164 17.42 4.65 11.09
CA GLN A 164 18.26 5.54 11.88
C GLN A 164 18.10 6.99 11.43
N TRP A 165 18.07 7.24 10.12
CA TRP A 165 17.90 8.55 9.54
C TRP A 165 16.52 9.14 9.87
N ALA A 166 15.45 8.37 9.67
CA ALA A 166 14.10 8.78 10.05
C ALA A 166 14.00 9.10 11.55
N ARG A 167 14.62 8.29 12.41
CA ARG A 167 14.64 8.52 13.85
C ARG A 167 15.43 9.78 14.23
N TRP A 168 16.56 10.01 13.56
CA TRP A 168 17.34 11.23 13.73
C TRP A 168 16.57 12.48 13.29
N GLN A 169 15.85 12.42 12.16
CA GLN A 169 14.97 13.51 11.73
C GLN A 169 13.88 13.81 12.76
N ASN A 170 13.22 12.77 13.28
CA ASN A 170 12.24 12.91 14.36
C ASN A 170 12.83 13.60 15.60
N PHE A 171 14.07 13.26 15.97
CA PHE A 171 14.78 13.94 17.03
C PHE A 171 15.04 15.42 16.71
N ARG A 172 15.53 15.76 15.51
CA ARG A 172 15.81 17.17 15.14
C ARG A 172 14.54 18.01 15.16
N ILE A 173 13.44 17.44 14.71
CA ILE A 173 12.11 18.04 14.80
C ILE A 173 11.73 18.27 16.28
N TRP A 174 11.81 17.23 17.11
CA TRP A 174 11.52 17.31 18.54
C TRP A 174 12.43 18.33 19.27
N GLN A 175 13.71 18.39 18.93
CA GLN A 175 14.69 19.32 19.48
C GLN A 175 14.27 20.78 19.24
N ARG A 176 13.76 21.08 18.04
CA ARG A 176 13.27 22.42 17.66
C ARG A 176 11.92 22.75 18.30
N ASP A 177 11.01 21.77 18.34
CA ASP A 177 9.71 21.90 19.00
C ASP A 177 9.83 22.33 20.46
N ASN A 178 10.78 21.76 21.19
CA ASN A 178 11.02 22.08 22.60
C ASN A 178 11.76 23.42 22.80
N ARG A 179 12.17 24.09 21.72
CA ARG A 179 12.77 25.44 21.72
C ARG A 179 11.85 26.48 21.10
N TRP A 180 10.64 26.10 20.66
CA TRP A 180 9.69 26.99 19.98
C TRP A 180 10.28 27.67 18.73
N ILE A 181 11.26 27.03 18.08
CA ILE A 181 11.83 27.53 16.83
C ILE A 181 10.86 27.16 15.71
N GLU A 182 10.36 28.15 14.97
CA GLU A 182 9.41 27.93 13.89
C GLU A 182 9.94 26.99 12.80
N ASP A 183 9.01 26.19 12.27
CA ASP A 183 9.28 25.16 11.29
C ASP A 183 9.43 25.71 9.86
N GLU A 184 10.55 26.40 9.57
CA GLU A 184 10.89 26.73 8.16
C GLU A 184 11.03 25.46 7.30
N GLU A 185 11.54 24.37 7.89
CA GLU A 185 11.79 23.08 7.23
C GLU A 185 10.58 22.13 7.16
N ASP A 186 9.49 22.32 7.91
CA ASP A 186 8.28 21.46 7.83
C ASP A 186 7.09 22.18 7.15
N GLY A 187 7.34 23.33 6.54
CA GLY A 187 6.34 24.08 5.80
C GLY A 187 5.88 23.37 4.52
N PHE A 188 4.79 23.88 3.95
CA PHE A 188 4.30 23.42 2.64
C PHE A 188 5.39 23.37 1.55
N PRO A 189 6.35 24.32 1.47
CA PRO A 189 7.46 24.23 0.50
C PRO A 189 8.30 22.96 0.64
N SER A 190 8.66 22.56 1.86
CA SER A 190 9.44 21.34 2.10
C SER A 190 8.65 20.08 1.75
N TYR A 191 7.35 20.07 2.03
CA TYR A 191 6.47 18.98 1.61
C TYR A 191 6.41 18.87 0.08
N VAL A 192 6.32 20.00 -0.62
CA VAL A 192 6.37 20.06 -2.09
C VAL A 192 7.69 19.47 -2.60
N GLU A 193 8.84 19.88 -2.07
CA GLU A 193 10.14 19.34 -2.48
C GLU A 193 10.28 17.84 -2.17
N GLY A 194 9.80 17.39 -1.00
CA GLY A 194 9.73 15.97 -0.66
C GLY A 194 8.90 15.16 -1.66
N ARG A 195 7.75 15.68 -2.09
CA ARG A 195 6.91 15.05 -3.12
C ARG A 195 7.57 15.08 -4.50
N LYS A 196 8.24 16.17 -4.89
CA LYS A 196 9.02 16.21 -6.13
C LYS A 196 10.11 15.14 -6.14
N ASN A 197 10.86 15.02 -5.05
CA ASN A 197 11.90 14.00 -4.91
C ASN A 197 11.33 12.58 -4.96
N PHE A 198 10.19 12.35 -4.32
CA PHE A 198 9.48 11.06 -4.40
C PHE A 198 9.11 10.71 -5.85
N VAL A 199 8.50 11.62 -6.60
CA VAL A 199 8.11 11.37 -8.00
C VAL A 199 9.33 11.17 -8.90
N LYS A 200 10.41 11.94 -8.69
CA LYS A 200 11.69 11.76 -9.41
C LYS A 200 12.31 10.39 -9.15
N ARG A 201 12.25 9.93 -7.90
CA ARG A 201 12.88 8.68 -7.45
C ARG A 201 12.08 7.44 -7.84
N TYR A 202 10.76 7.55 -7.91
CA TYR A 202 9.86 6.46 -8.25
C TYR A 202 8.97 6.78 -9.45
N PRO A 203 9.56 7.01 -10.64
CA PRO A 203 8.80 7.43 -11.82
C PRO A 203 7.82 6.38 -12.34
N TYR A 204 7.99 5.12 -11.91
CA TYR A 204 7.15 3.98 -12.27
C TYR A 204 6.00 3.74 -11.27
N LEU A 205 6.06 4.32 -10.07
CA LEU A 205 4.90 4.32 -9.18
C LEU A 205 3.94 5.37 -9.74
N GLU A 206 2.73 4.93 -10.12
CA GLU A 206 1.69 5.83 -10.60
C GLU A 206 1.31 6.80 -9.47
N SER A 207 1.97 7.95 -9.46
CA SER A 207 1.62 9.07 -8.61
C SER A 207 0.41 9.75 -9.24
N ALA A 208 -0.63 10.00 -8.44
CA ALA A 208 -1.81 10.75 -8.88
C ALA A 208 -1.47 12.15 -9.43
N LYS A 209 -0.26 12.65 -9.17
CA LYS A 209 0.24 13.96 -9.62
C LYS A 209 1.63 13.79 -10.21
N SER A 210 1.79 14.22 -11.45
CA SER A 210 3.08 14.14 -12.14
C SER A 210 4.02 15.25 -11.67
N LEU A 211 5.32 15.07 -11.90
CA LEU A 211 6.32 16.09 -11.56
C LEU A 211 6.05 17.43 -12.29
N PRO A 212 5.75 17.46 -13.61
CA PRO A 212 5.35 18.70 -14.29
C PRO A 212 4.16 19.41 -13.65
N ASP A 213 3.15 18.65 -13.18
CA ASP A 213 1.97 19.26 -12.53
C ASP A 213 2.36 19.94 -11.21
N ILE A 214 3.21 19.26 -10.42
CA ILE A 214 3.70 19.79 -9.13
C ILE A 214 4.57 21.04 -9.35
N GLU A 215 5.39 21.05 -10.40
CA GLU A 215 6.23 22.21 -10.74
C GLU A 215 5.41 23.38 -11.28
N ALA A 216 4.41 23.12 -12.12
CA ALA A 216 3.53 24.15 -12.69
C ALA A 216 2.59 24.76 -11.65
N ASN A 217 2.07 23.95 -10.72
CA ASN A 217 1.21 24.42 -9.64
C ASN A 217 1.44 23.61 -8.35
N PRO A 218 2.38 24.02 -7.48
CA PRO A 218 2.62 23.34 -6.20
C PRO A 218 1.37 23.20 -5.34
N SER A 219 0.41 24.14 -5.43
CA SER A 219 -0.82 24.12 -4.62
C SER A 219 -1.71 22.92 -4.88
N ILE A 220 -1.53 22.18 -5.99
CA ILE A 220 -2.22 20.90 -6.18
C ILE A 220 -1.93 19.94 -5.03
N LEU A 221 -0.78 20.07 -4.36
CA LEU A 221 -0.39 19.25 -3.22
C LEU A 221 -1.08 19.66 -1.91
N LYS A 222 -1.90 20.72 -1.87
CA LYS A 222 -2.77 21.04 -0.72
C LYS A 222 -4.03 20.17 -0.71
N ASP A 223 -3.82 18.87 -0.75
CA ASP A 223 -4.88 17.86 -0.72
C ASP A 223 -5.02 17.25 0.68
N ASP A 224 -5.81 16.18 0.78
CA ASP A 224 -5.99 15.44 2.02
C ASP A 224 -4.68 14.85 2.56
N HIS A 225 -3.68 14.57 1.72
CA HIS A 225 -2.37 14.09 2.18
C HIS A 225 -1.60 15.19 2.88
N TRP A 226 -1.59 16.42 2.34
CA TRP A 226 -0.99 17.55 3.04
C TRP A 226 -1.74 17.88 4.33
N ASN A 227 -3.07 17.87 4.31
CA ASN A 227 -3.87 18.14 5.51
C ASN A 227 -3.62 17.09 6.59
N ARG A 228 -3.48 15.81 6.21
CA ARG A 228 -3.10 14.74 7.13
C ARG A 228 -1.69 14.94 7.67
N ALA A 229 -0.70 15.21 6.82
CA ALA A 229 0.67 15.48 7.26
C ALA A 229 0.74 16.67 8.23
N LEU A 230 0.00 17.74 7.95
CA LEU A 230 -0.11 18.90 8.84
C LEU A 230 -0.81 18.55 10.16
N TRP A 231 -1.86 17.73 10.12
CA TRP A 231 -2.57 17.25 11.31
C TRP A 231 -1.64 16.37 12.17
N ASP A 232 -0.97 15.39 11.56
CA ASP A 232 0.00 14.51 12.22
C ASP A 232 1.12 15.33 12.87
N ARG A 233 1.63 16.35 12.19
CA ARG A 233 2.64 17.26 12.72
C ARG A 233 2.13 18.05 13.92
N ARG A 234 0.92 18.61 13.84
CA ARG A 234 0.30 19.36 14.95
C ARG A 234 0.04 18.47 16.16
N GLU A 235 -0.43 17.25 15.95
CA GLU A 235 -0.63 16.29 17.03
C GLU A 235 0.71 15.85 17.62
N GLN A 236 1.73 15.64 16.80
CA GLN A 236 3.09 15.38 17.29
C GLN A 236 3.59 16.54 18.16
N GLN A 237 3.46 17.80 17.72
CA GLN A 237 3.80 18.97 18.53
C GLN A 237 3.02 18.99 19.84
N ARG A 238 1.72 18.72 19.79
CA ARG A 238 0.86 18.73 20.97
C ARG A 238 1.24 17.65 21.97
N PHE A 239 1.50 16.42 21.51
CA PHE A 239 1.70 15.26 22.38
C PHE A 239 3.17 14.93 22.69
N CYS A 240 4.12 15.39 21.87
CA CYS A 240 5.53 15.07 21.99
C CYS A 240 6.40 16.20 22.53
N ARG A 241 5.87 17.42 22.64
CA ARG A 241 6.53 18.46 23.43
C ARG A 241 6.62 18.05 24.88
N GLU A 242 7.67 18.50 25.53
CA GLU A 242 7.86 18.30 26.96
C GLU A 242 6.80 19.07 27.75
N GLN A 243 5.65 18.43 28.02
CA GLN A 243 4.50 19.10 28.66
C GLN A 243 4.72 19.42 30.16
N HIS A 244 5.80 18.92 30.77
CA HIS A 244 6.04 19.01 32.21
C HIS A 244 7.05 20.09 32.62
N GLY A 245 7.22 21.12 31.80
CA GLY A 245 8.07 22.23 32.15
C GLY A 245 7.81 23.43 31.26
N GLY A 246 6.97 24.35 31.78
CA GLY A 246 6.69 25.71 31.30
C GLY A 246 6.76 25.99 29.80
N VAL A 247 6.81 27.28 29.45
CA VAL A 247 6.92 27.74 28.06
C VAL A 247 8.40 28.00 27.71
N GLU A 248 9.29 27.97 28.70
CA GLU A 248 10.67 28.43 28.57
C GLU A 248 11.66 27.31 28.31
N PHE A 249 12.72 27.61 27.54
CA PHE A 249 13.79 26.66 27.23
C PHE A 249 14.44 26.04 28.49
N ALA A 250 14.56 26.80 29.58
CA ALA A 250 15.15 26.32 30.83
C ALA A 250 14.39 25.12 31.42
N ASP A 251 13.06 25.10 31.26
CA ASP A 251 12.23 24.02 31.76
C ASP A 251 12.45 22.72 30.98
N TYR A 252 12.57 22.84 29.65
CA TYR A 252 12.96 21.74 28.78
C TYR A 252 14.32 21.14 29.19
N VAL A 253 15.34 22.00 29.41
CA VAL A 253 16.66 21.55 29.87
C VAL A 253 16.55 20.78 31.18
N ASN A 254 15.77 21.28 32.14
CA ASN A 254 15.56 20.62 33.43
C ASN A 254 14.84 19.28 33.27
N ALA A 255 13.87 19.17 32.37
CA ALA A 255 13.17 17.92 32.10
C ALA A 255 14.10 16.86 31.51
N VAL A 256 14.94 17.22 30.52
CA VAL A 256 15.95 16.32 29.94
C VAL A 256 16.94 15.85 31.00
N LYS A 257 17.46 16.76 31.84
CA LYS A 257 18.36 16.41 32.96
C LYS A 257 17.70 15.44 33.95
N ARG A 258 16.47 15.72 34.38
CA ARG A 258 15.71 14.82 35.29
C ARG A 258 15.54 13.45 34.66
N ARG A 259 15.16 13.38 33.38
CA ARG A 259 14.96 12.12 32.67
C ARG A 259 16.25 11.31 32.58
N LEU A 260 17.32 11.92 32.10
CA LEU A 260 18.63 11.28 32.01
C LEU A 260 19.10 10.76 33.37
N ALA A 261 18.91 11.54 34.44
CA ALA A 261 19.23 11.12 35.80
C ALA A 261 18.39 9.91 36.27
N ARG A 262 17.08 9.86 35.96
CA ARG A 262 16.22 8.69 36.26
C ARG A 262 16.73 7.41 35.59
N HIS A 263 17.30 7.55 34.40
CA HIS A 263 17.90 6.45 33.63
C HIS A 263 19.40 6.24 33.93
N GLY A 264 19.92 6.83 35.00
CA GLY A 264 21.29 6.59 35.50
C GLY A 264 22.40 7.36 34.76
N PHE A 265 22.07 8.27 33.86
CA PHE A 265 23.06 9.11 33.19
C PHE A 265 23.42 10.33 34.06
N THR A 266 24.68 10.40 34.50
CA THR A 266 25.16 11.38 35.48
C THR A 266 26.19 12.39 34.94
N ARG A 267 26.62 12.24 33.68
CA ARG A 267 27.62 13.14 33.09
C ARG A 267 27.04 14.56 32.95
N PRO A 268 27.79 15.62 33.32
CA PRO A 268 27.34 16.99 33.13
C PRO A 268 27.32 17.38 31.65
N PHE A 269 26.33 18.20 31.28
CA PHE A 269 26.16 18.76 29.94
C PHE A 269 25.34 20.05 29.98
N GLU A 270 25.43 20.84 28.91
CA GLU A 270 24.66 22.06 28.71
C GLU A 270 24.00 22.02 27.33
N LEU A 271 22.69 22.27 27.30
CA LEU A 271 21.98 22.43 26.03
C LEU A 271 21.98 23.91 25.64
N LYS A 272 22.13 24.17 24.35
CA LYS A 272 22.04 25.53 23.79
C LYS A 272 20.65 25.77 23.21
N GLU A 273 20.17 27.00 23.39
CA GLU A 273 18.87 27.44 22.89
C GLU A 273 18.82 27.40 21.37
N ASP A 274 19.92 27.75 20.69
CA ASP A 274 20.10 27.48 19.26
C ASP A 274 20.79 26.12 19.06
N PRO A 275 20.11 25.11 18.46
CA PRO A 275 20.72 23.80 18.18
C PRO A 275 21.94 23.86 17.26
N LYS A 276 22.09 24.91 16.45
CA LYS A 276 23.24 25.08 15.54
C LYS A 276 24.53 25.42 16.28
N GLN A 277 24.41 25.91 17.51
CA GLN A 277 25.55 26.27 18.37
C GLN A 277 25.92 25.15 19.35
N GLN A 278 25.16 24.06 19.36
CA GLN A 278 25.39 22.94 20.26
C GLN A 278 26.46 22.00 19.69
N ASP A 279 27.38 21.54 20.55
CA ASP A 279 28.39 20.59 20.17
C ASP A 279 27.81 19.18 19.93
N ASP A 280 28.58 18.35 19.22
CA ASP A 280 28.15 16.99 18.86
C ASP A 280 27.84 16.15 20.11
N LEU A 281 28.67 16.21 21.16
CA LEU A 281 28.46 15.40 22.37
C LEU A 281 27.17 15.81 23.08
N SER A 282 26.95 17.10 23.29
CA SER A 282 25.71 17.60 23.89
C SER A 282 24.48 17.23 23.05
N THR A 283 24.60 17.23 21.72
CA THR A 283 23.55 16.78 20.80
C THR A 283 23.24 15.29 20.95
N TRP A 284 24.25 14.44 21.12
CA TRP A 284 24.04 13.02 21.39
C TRP A 284 23.44 12.74 22.77
N ILE A 285 23.82 13.52 23.78
CA ILE A 285 23.22 13.43 25.11
C ILE A 285 21.73 13.82 25.05
N GLU A 286 21.41 14.86 24.29
CA GLU A 286 20.02 15.27 24.04
C GLU A 286 19.24 14.21 23.27
N TYR A 287 19.84 13.58 22.25
CA TYR A 287 19.26 12.45 21.52
C TYR A 287 18.97 11.26 22.44
N LEU A 288 19.88 10.93 23.36
CA LEU A 288 19.63 9.91 24.38
C LEU A 288 18.44 10.30 25.28
N GLY A 289 18.36 11.58 25.66
CA GLY A 289 17.21 12.11 26.40
C GLY A 289 15.89 12.00 25.62
N PHE A 290 15.93 12.16 24.30
CA PHE A 290 14.80 11.92 23.40
C PHE A 290 14.39 10.44 23.34
N GLU A 291 15.35 9.51 23.24
CA GLU A 291 15.04 8.08 23.24
C GLU A 291 14.42 7.62 24.55
N TYR A 292 14.94 8.12 25.69
CA TYR A 292 14.32 7.86 26.99
C TYR A 292 12.93 8.47 27.12
N TRP A 293 12.65 9.58 26.45
CA TRP A 293 11.31 10.16 26.46
C TRP A 293 10.30 9.21 25.82
N TRP A 294 10.67 8.61 24.69
CA TRP A 294 9.86 7.59 24.05
C TRP A 294 9.73 6.32 24.90
N LEU A 295 10.84 5.88 25.50
CA LEU A 295 10.81 4.72 26.41
C LEU A 295 9.84 4.93 27.56
N ASP A 296 9.94 6.07 28.27
CA ASP A 296 9.05 6.43 29.38
C ASP A 296 7.59 6.43 28.91
N ARG A 297 7.31 7.06 27.76
CA ARG A 297 5.97 7.14 27.20
C ARG A 297 5.39 5.77 26.81
N TYR A 298 6.21 4.88 26.24
CA TYR A 298 5.77 3.53 25.90
C TYR A 298 5.51 2.70 27.14
N MET A 299 6.39 2.77 28.14
CA MET A 299 6.19 2.12 29.44
C MET A 299 4.90 2.60 30.12
N ASP A 300 4.68 3.92 30.20
CA ASP A 300 3.46 4.49 30.77
C ASP A 300 2.20 4.02 30.01
N THR A 301 2.29 3.86 28.69
CA THR A 301 1.19 3.36 27.86
C THR A 301 0.92 1.89 28.12
N ILE A 302 1.96 1.06 28.22
CA ILE A 302 1.85 -0.36 28.56
C ILE A 302 1.19 -0.50 29.94
N ASP A 303 1.67 0.24 30.94
CA ASP A 303 1.13 0.19 32.31
C ASP A 303 -0.34 0.61 32.36
N ARG A 304 -0.69 1.70 31.66
CA ARG A 304 -2.08 2.18 31.57
C ARG A 304 -3.01 1.18 30.89
N LEU A 305 -2.55 0.52 29.83
CA LEU A 305 -3.38 -0.38 29.02
C LEU A 305 -3.40 -1.81 29.57
N LYS A 306 -2.47 -2.18 30.45
CA LYS A 306 -2.31 -3.54 30.98
C LYS A 306 -3.62 -4.17 31.46
N SER A 307 -4.38 -3.46 32.29
CA SER A 307 -5.65 -3.97 32.83
C SER A 307 -6.71 -4.22 31.74
N SER A 308 -6.78 -3.33 30.73
CA SER A 308 -7.68 -3.52 29.60
C SER A 308 -7.26 -4.69 28.72
N TYR A 309 -5.95 -4.83 28.48
CA TYR A 309 -5.37 -5.93 27.71
C TYR A 309 -5.61 -7.28 28.40
N ASP A 310 -5.34 -7.38 29.70
CA ASP A 310 -5.57 -8.59 30.49
C ASP A 310 -7.07 -8.98 30.49
N LYS A 311 -7.97 -8.00 30.55
CA LYS A 311 -9.44 -8.23 30.47
C LYS A 311 -9.88 -8.69 29.07
N ALA A 312 -9.32 -8.11 28.01
CA ALA A 312 -9.62 -8.50 26.63
C ALA A 312 -9.16 -9.94 26.38
N TRP A 313 -7.95 -10.29 26.84
CA TRP A 313 -7.45 -11.66 26.78
C TRP A 313 -8.37 -12.65 27.52
N GLN A 314 -8.79 -12.33 28.75
CA GLN A 314 -9.70 -13.19 29.51
C GLN A 314 -11.04 -13.39 28.78
N THR A 315 -11.58 -12.32 28.18
CA THR A 315 -12.82 -12.40 27.38
C THR A 315 -12.65 -13.35 26.20
N LEU A 316 -11.50 -13.29 25.53
CA LEU A 316 -11.17 -14.17 24.41
C LEU A 316 -11.04 -15.64 24.86
N VAL A 317 -10.40 -15.91 25.99
CA VAL A 317 -10.32 -17.25 26.60
C VAL A 317 -11.71 -17.79 26.97
N ASP A 318 -12.52 -16.98 27.65
CA ASP A 318 -13.87 -17.36 28.12
C ASP A 318 -14.83 -17.64 26.95
N SER A 319 -14.60 -17.01 25.80
CA SER A 319 -15.37 -17.24 24.57
C SER A 319 -15.12 -18.63 23.95
N LYS A 320 -14.06 -19.34 24.39
CA LYS A 320 -13.66 -20.68 23.92
C LYS A 320 -13.47 -20.77 22.40
N VAL A 321 -13.15 -19.66 21.74
CA VAL A 321 -12.85 -19.65 20.31
C VAL A 321 -11.40 -19.99 20.01
N LEU A 322 -10.50 -19.86 21.00
CA LEU A 322 -9.06 -20.13 20.88
C LEU A 322 -8.76 -21.60 20.65
N ARG A 323 -7.71 -21.86 19.87
CA ARG A 323 -7.16 -23.21 19.66
C ARG A 323 -6.05 -23.50 20.68
N PRO A 324 -5.71 -24.78 20.92
CA PRO A 324 -4.75 -25.14 21.97
C PRO A 324 -3.35 -24.52 21.85
N HIS A 325 -2.92 -24.14 20.65
CA HIS A 325 -1.61 -23.53 20.39
C HIS A 325 -1.65 -21.99 20.37
N GLU A 326 -2.84 -21.39 20.51
CA GLU A 326 -3.02 -19.94 20.44
C GLU A 326 -2.87 -19.34 21.83
N THR A 327 -1.68 -18.82 22.09
CA THR A 327 -1.32 -18.17 23.34
C THR A 327 -1.47 -16.66 23.25
N GLN A 328 -1.35 -15.98 24.39
CA GLN A 328 -1.43 -14.54 24.49
C GLN A 328 -0.35 -13.84 23.63
N GLU A 329 0.78 -14.50 23.45
CA GLU A 329 1.93 -14.05 22.65
C GLU A 329 1.77 -14.39 21.17
N TYR A 330 1.14 -15.51 20.82
CA TYR A 330 0.98 -15.93 19.42
C TYR A 330 -0.15 -15.18 18.71
N VAL A 331 -1.26 -14.94 19.39
CA VAL A 331 -2.46 -14.32 18.79
C VAL A 331 -2.20 -12.95 18.16
N PRO A 332 -1.41 -12.04 18.77
CA PRO A 332 -1.07 -10.75 18.17
C PRO A 332 -0.07 -10.84 17.00
N THR A 333 0.47 -12.03 16.70
CA THR A 333 1.46 -12.17 15.63
C THR A 333 0.81 -12.16 14.26
N ASP A 334 1.59 -11.73 13.29
CA ASP A 334 1.15 -11.62 11.90
C ASP A 334 0.99 -12.97 11.27
N GLU A 335 1.77 -13.95 11.72
CA GLU A 335 1.60 -15.34 11.35
C GLU A 335 0.19 -15.85 11.72
N CYS A 336 -0.28 -15.51 12.93
CA CYS A 336 -1.64 -15.82 13.35
C CYS A 336 -2.66 -15.09 12.47
N GLY A 337 -2.45 -13.81 12.19
CA GLY A 337 -3.28 -13.00 11.28
C GLY A 337 -3.40 -13.61 9.88
N MET A 338 -2.28 -13.88 9.21
CA MET A 338 -2.24 -14.49 7.88
C MET A 338 -2.92 -15.87 7.85
N ARG A 339 -2.73 -16.66 8.90
CA ARG A 339 -3.36 -17.98 9.00
C ARG A 339 -4.87 -17.88 9.15
N ARG A 340 -5.36 -16.93 9.95
CA ARG A 340 -6.81 -16.67 10.08
C ARG A 340 -7.42 -16.22 8.77
N ASP A 341 -6.77 -15.30 8.06
CA ASP A 341 -7.23 -14.84 6.75
C ASP A 341 -7.33 -16.00 5.75
N ALA A 342 -6.31 -16.85 5.70
CA ALA A 342 -6.32 -18.04 4.85
C ALA A 342 -7.47 -18.99 5.19
N GLU A 343 -7.75 -19.20 6.48
CA GLU A 343 -8.84 -20.05 6.94
C GLU A 343 -10.22 -19.47 6.63
N TYR A 344 -10.39 -18.15 6.79
CA TYR A 344 -11.59 -17.44 6.40
C TYR A 344 -11.85 -17.58 4.89
N HIS A 345 -10.83 -17.35 4.06
CA HIS A 345 -10.93 -17.55 2.62
C HIS A 345 -11.29 -19.00 2.25
N GLN A 346 -10.70 -20.00 2.93
CA GLN A 346 -11.04 -21.40 2.71
C GLN A 346 -12.50 -21.72 3.06
N ALA A 347 -13.00 -21.21 4.19
CA ALA A 347 -14.39 -21.37 4.61
C ALA A 347 -15.35 -20.74 3.59
N TRP A 348 -15.05 -19.51 3.18
CA TRP A 348 -15.82 -18.76 2.20
C TRP A 348 -15.89 -19.47 0.84
N ASP A 349 -14.76 -19.94 0.33
CA ASP A 349 -14.71 -20.67 -0.93
C ASP A 349 -15.45 -22.02 -0.85
N ALA A 350 -15.40 -22.69 0.30
CA ALA A 350 -16.16 -23.92 0.51
C ALA A 350 -17.68 -23.66 0.51
N CYS A 351 -18.13 -22.57 1.15
CA CYS A 351 -19.51 -22.12 1.11
C CYS A 351 -19.95 -21.81 -0.33
N LYS A 352 -19.18 -21.02 -1.08
CA LYS A 352 -19.47 -20.73 -2.52
C LYS A 352 -19.60 -22.01 -3.35
N ARG A 353 -18.69 -22.97 -3.16
CA ARG A 353 -18.77 -24.28 -3.84
C ARG A 353 -20.03 -25.06 -3.44
N ALA A 354 -20.41 -25.04 -2.16
CA ALA A 354 -21.61 -25.71 -1.67
C ALA A 354 -22.90 -25.05 -2.21
N GLN A 355 -22.94 -23.71 -2.30
CA GLN A 355 -24.03 -22.96 -2.92
C GLN A 355 -24.20 -23.34 -4.39
N LYS A 356 -23.12 -23.27 -5.18
CA LYS A 356 -23.14 -23.66 -6.60
C LYS A 356 -23.59 -25.11 -6.79
N HIS A 357 -23.13 -26.02 -5.93
CA HIS A 357 -23.54 -27.42 -5.96
C HIS A 357 -25.03 -27.58 -5.61
N ALA A 358 -25.53 -26.89 -4.58
CA ALA A 358 -26.93 -26.93 -4.19
C ALA A 358 -27.85 -26.40 -5.31
N GLU A 359 -27.46 -25.32 -5.99
CA GLU A 359 -28.18 -24.81 -7.16
C GLU A 359 -28.22 -25.83 -8.31
N GLN A 360 -27.11 -26.50 -8.60
CA GLN A 360 -27.05 -27.54 -9.63
C GLN A 360 -27.95 -28.74 -9.28
N VAL A 361 -27.93 -29.17 -8.02
CA VAL A 361 -28.82 -30.25 -7.53
C VAL A 361 -30.28 -29.82 -7.60
N TYR A 362 -30.60 -28.57 -7.25
CA TYR A 362 -31.94 -28.04 -7.35
C TYR A 362 -32.43 -28.02 -8.81
N LYS A 363 -31.62 -27.47 -9.73
CA LYS A 363 -31.93 -27.45 -11.17
C LYS A 363 -32.20 -28.85 -11.72
N SER A 364 -31.29 -29.79 -11.50
CA SER A 364 -31.40 -31.17 -12.04
C SER A 364 -32.53 -32.00 -11.42
N THR A 365 -32.97 -31.71 -10.18
CA THR A 365 -34.00 -32.50 -9.49
C THR A 365 -35.40 -31.89 -9.56
N GLN A 366 -35.50 -30.56 -9.68
CA GLN A 366 -36.77 -29.83 -9.65
C GLN A 366 -37.16 -29.20 -10.99
N LEU A 367 -36.20 -28.64 -11.73
CA LEU A 367 -36.48 -27.80 -12.91
C LEU A 367 -36.22 -28.52 -14.25
N ASP A 368 -35.33 -29.52 -14.27
CA ASP A 368 -34.96 -30.25 -15.47
C ASP A 368 -36.14 -31.06 -16.04
N SER A 369 -36.38 -30.96 -17.34
CA SER A 369 -37.40 -31.71 -18.08
C SER A 369 -37.24 -33.22 -17.94
N ASN A 370 -36.00 -33.70 -17.78
CA ASN A 370 -35.65 -35.11 -17.60
C ASN A 370 -35.68 -35.56 -16.14
N ARG A 371 -36.10 -34.71 -15.18
CA ARG A 371 -36.08 -35.06 -13.74
C ARG A 371 -36.84 -36.33 -13.37
N LEU A 372 -37.84 -36.72 -14.18
CA LEU A 372 -38.65 -37.93 -13.97
C LEU A 372 -37.86 -39.22 -14.23
N SER A 373 -36.74 -39.15 -14.94
CA SER A 373 -35.78 -40.26 -15.08
C SER A 373 -35.07 -40.60 -13.77
N ILE A 374 -35.05 -39.67 -12.81
CA ILE A 374 -34.45 -39.86 -11.48
C ILE A 374 -35.55 -40.24 -10.49
N PRO A 375 -35.45 -41.41 -9.83
CA PRO A 375 -36.41 -41.83 -8.81
C PRO A 375 -36.63 -40.74 -7.74
N LYS A 376 -37.88 -40.56 -7.32
CA LYS A 376 -38.25 -39.51 -6.34
C LYS A 376 -37.42 -39.59 -5.06
N ALA A 377 -37.20 -40.80 -4.54
CA ALA A 377 -36.39 -41.03 -3.35
C ALA A 377 -34.94 -40.53 -3.52
N GLU A 378 -34.33 -40.77 -4.68
CA GLU A 378 -32.98 -40.32 -4.99
C GLU A 378 -32.90 -38.79 -5.15
N ARG A 379 -33.92 -38.17 -5.75
CA ARG A 379 -34.01 -36.70 -5.82
C ARG A 379 -34.11 -36.07 -4.43
N CYS A 380 -34.95 -36.61 -3.55
CA CYS A 380 -35.06 -36.16 -2.17
C CYS A 380 -33.74 -36.32 -1.41
N ARG A 381 -33.04 -37.46 -1.57
CA ARG A 381 -31.74 -37.70 -0.94
C ARG A 381 -30.68 -36.68 -1.38
N ARG A 382 -30.59 -36.39 -2.68
CA ARG A 382 -29.64 -35.40 -3.22
C ARG A 382 -29.90 -34.00 -2.68
N LEU A 383 -31.16 -33.57 -2.64
CA LEU A 383 -31.54 -32.28 -2.07
C LEU A 383 -31.19 -32.19 -0.58
N GLN A 384 -31.49 -33.23 0.20
CA GLN A 384 -31.14 -33.27 1.62
C GLN A 384 -29.63 -33.18 1.85
N ALA A 385 -28.84 -33.93 1.09
CA ALA A 385 -27.38 -33.89 1.18
C ALA A 385 -26.80 -32.52 0.80
N ALA A 386 -27.30 -31.90 -0.28
CA ALA A 386 -26.88 -30.57 -0.70
C ALA A 386 -27.24 -29.49 0.34
N SER A 387 -28.47 -29.53 0.87
CA SER A 387 -28.92 -28.61 1.92
C SER A 387 -28.18 -28.82 3.25
N GLN A 388 -27.79 -30.04 3.59
CA GLN A 388 -26.96 -30.30 4.76
C GLN A 388 -25.55 -29.74 4.56
N LYS A 389 -24.93 -29.99 3.40
CA LYS A 389 -23.60 -29.47 3.07
C LYS A 389 -23.56 -27.95 3.10
N LEU A 390 -24.57 -27.29 2.50
CA LEU A 390 -24.69 -25.83 2.54
C LEU A 390 -24.79 -25.30 3.97
N ARG A 391 -25.69 -25.87 4.79
CA ARG A 391 -25.81 -25.48 6.21
C ARG A 391 -24.52 -25.66 7.00
N MET A 392 -23.78 -26.74 6.75
CA MET A 392 -22.48 -26.98 7.39
C MET A 392 -21.44 -25.94 6.99
N THR A 393 -21.34 -25.60 5.70
CA THR A 393 -20.38 -24.59 5.23
C THR A 393 -20.76 -23.18 5.67
N ASP A 394 -22.05 -22.84 5.71
CA ASP A 394 -22.53 -21.56 6.23
C ASP A 394 -22.21 -21.42 7.71
N ALA A 395 -22.47 -22.46 8.51
CA ALA A 395 -22.12 -22.48 9.93
C ALA A 395 -20.60 -22.35 10.15
N TRP A 396 -19.78 -22.95 9.28
CA TRP A 396 -18.33 -22.82 9.33
C TRP A 396 -17.86 -21.38 9.05
N VAL A 397 -18.43 -20.71 8.03
CA VAL A 397 -18.14 -19.29 7.75
C VAL A 397 -18.52 -18.43 8.95
N SER A 398 -19.75 -18.54 9.46
CA SER A 398 -20.19 -17.74 10.61
C SER A 398 -19.36 -17.99 11.87
N SER A 399 -18.91 -19.23 12.10
CA SER A 399 -18.00 -19.54 13.21
C SER A 399 -16.63 -18.87 13.04
N THR A 400 -16.13 -18.81 11.81
CA THR A 400 -14.84 -18.19 11.50
C THR A 400 -14.93 -16.68 11.62
N GLU A 401 -16.00 -16.05 11.12
CA GLU A 401 -16.27 -14.61 11.28
C GLU A 401 -16.39 -14.20 12.74
N LYS A 402 -17.16 -14.96 13.54
CA LYS A 402 -17.31 -14.68 14.97
C LYS A 402 -15.96 -14.73 15.69
N ARG A 403 -15.16 -15.74 15.39
CA ARG A 403 -13.83 -15.91 15.95
C ARG A 403 -12.92 -14.75 15.53
N ASP A 404 -12.91 -14.41 14.25
CA ASP A 404 -12.08 -13.34 13.69
C ASP A 404 -12.38 -12.00 14.34
N LYS A 405 -13.68 -11.67 14.48
CA LYS A 405 -14.14 -10.48 15.19
C LYS A 405 -13.65 -10.42 16.64
N LEU A 406 -13.82 -11.51 17.40
CA LEU A 406 -13.40 -11.54 18.81
C LEU A 406 -11.90 -11.41 18.99
N ILE A 407 -11.12 -11.96 18.06
CA ILE A 407 -9.67 -11.81 18.10
C ILE A 407 -9.25 -10.41 17.62
N HIS A 408 -9.98 -9.77 16.70
CA HIS A 408 -9.69 -8.40 16.28
C HIS A 408 -10.06 -7.35 17.34
N GLU A 409 -11.01 -7.66 18.23
CA GLU A 409 -11.35 -6.83 19.40
C GLU A 409 -10.33 -6.94 20.55
N TYR A 410 -9.44 -7.95 20.51
CA TYR A 410 -8.27 -8.12 21.38
C TYR A 410 -7.04 -7.51 20.73
#